data_AF-A0A6L3VPB1-F1
#
_entry.id   AF-A0A6L3VPB1-F1
#
_cell.length_a   1.000
_cell.length_b   1.000
_cell.length_c   1.000
_cell.angle_alpha   90.00
_cell.angle_beta   90.00
_cell.angle_gamma   90.00
#
_symmetry.space_group_name_H-M   'P 1'
#
loop_
_entity.id
_entity.type
_entity.pdbx_description
1 polymer ?
#
loop_
_entity_poly.entity_id
_entity_poly.type
_entity_poly.pdbx_seq_one_letter_code
_entity_poly.pdbx_strand_id
1 'polypeptide(L)'
;MVLLLSNSIAEARTVRLRDLESAPNALDNYEHKYVVVAHKSWWRRGREIPAFCAAVERLEPKGWEPVSWNLGARRSTVVLRRRETDPE
;
A
#
# COMPACT_ATOMS: atom_id res chain seq x y z
N MET A 1 23.79 6.27 1.83
CA MET A 1 23.25 4.89 1.70
C MET A 1 21.78 4.98 1.26
N VAL A 2 21.53 5.21 -0.04
CA VAL A 2 20.17 5.46 -0.59
C VAL A 2 19.82 4.47 -1.72
N LEU A 3 20.80 3.70 -2.20
CA LEU A 3 20.68 2.86 -3.41
C LEU A 3 19.98 1.52 -3.21
N LEU A 4 19.85 1.03 -1.97
CA LEU A 4 19.21 -0.28 -1.70
C LEU A 4 17.67 -0.24 -1.75
N LEU A 5 17.06 0.93 -1.50
CA LEU A 5 15.60 1.08 -1.65
C LEU A 5 15.18 1.19 -3.11
N SER A 6 16.06 1.69 -3.99
CA SER A 6 15.73 1.94 -5.40
C SER A 6 15.47 0.66 -6.19
N ASN A 7 16.21 -0.42 -5.92
CA ASN A 7 15.97 -1.71 -6.59
C ASN A 7 14.76 -2.45 -6.03
N SER A 8 14.56 -2.46 -4.70
CA SER A 8 13.41 -3.17 -4.11
C SER A 8 12.07 -2.47 -4.37
N ILE A 9 12.08 -1.16 -4.65
CA ILE A 9 10.88 -0.42 -5.08
C ILE A 9 10.61 -0.63 -6.58
N ALA A 10 11.62 -0.97 -7.40
CA ALA A 10 11.40 -1.30 -8.82
C ALA A 10 10.54 -2.56 -9.02
N GLU A 11 10.52 -3.45 -8.02
CA GLU A 11 9.64 -4.63 -7.96
C GLU A 11 8.26 -4.34 -7.33
N ALA A 12 8.00 -3.11 -6.88
CA ALA A 12 6.74 -2.79 -6.24
C ALA A 12 5.62 -2.63 -7.29
N ARG A 13 4.72 -3.61 -7.35
CA ARG A 13 3.48 -3.50 -8.11
C ARG A 13 2.62 -2.37 -7.55
N THR A 14 2.13 -1.51 -8.43
CA THR A 14 1.08 -0.56 -8.07
C THR A 14 -0.28 -1.24 -8.16
N VAL A 15 -0.96 -1.35 -7.02
CA VAL A 15 -2.33 -1.89 -6.90
C VAL A 15 -3.29 -0.74 -6.62
N ARG A 16 -4.46 -0.70 -7.26
CA ARG A 16 -5.45 0.33 -6.95
C ARG A 16 -6.25 -0.10 -5.73
N LEU A 17 -6.61 0.86 -4.88
CA LEU A 17 -7.39 0.59 -3.68
C LEU A 17 -8.69 -0.17 -3.99
N ARG A 18 -9.44 0.28 -5.00
CA ARG A 18 -10.68 -0.37 -5.46
C ARG A 18 -10.49 -1.86 -5.86
N ASP A 19 -9.31 -2.21 -6.34
CA ASP A 19 -9.01 -3.58 -6.78
C ASP A 19 -8.75 -4.45 -5.54
N LEU A 20 -8.16 -3.89 -4.47
CA LEU A 20 -8.07 -4.53 -3.16
C LEU A 20 -9.44 -4.65 -2.47
N GLU A 21 -10.31 -3.66 -2.62
CA GLU A 21 -11.68 -3.72 -2.08
C GLU A 21 -12.49 -4.83 -2.77
N SER A 22 -12.30 -5.02 -4.07
CA SER A 22 -12.96 -6.07 -4.85
C SER A 22 -12.33 -7.45 -4.65
N ALA A 23 -11.03 -7.50 -4.34
CA ALA A 23 -10.26 -8.72 -4.12
C ALA A 23 -9.34 -8.55 -2.90
N PRO A 24 -9.86 -8.70 -1.66
CA PRO A 24 -9.11 -8.42 -0.43
C PRO A 24 -7.92 -9.36 -0.22
N ASN A 25 -7.89 -10.49 -0.92
CA ASN A 25 -6.83 -11.50 -0.86
C ASN A 25 -5.79 -11.35 -1.97
N ALA A 26 -5.85 -10.27 -2.77
CA ALA A 26 -4.91 -10.02 -3.86
C ALA A 26 -3.45 -9.88 -3.40
N LEU A 27 -3.20 -9.68 -2.10
CA LEU A 27 -1.87 -9.54 -1.51
C LEU A 27 -1.42 -10.74 -0.67
N ASP A 28 -2.25 -11.76 -0.47
CA ASP A 28 -1.94 -12.84 0.48
C ASP A 28 -0.72 -13.65 0.01
N ASN A 29 -0.63 -13.94 -1.30
CA ASN A 29 0.49 -14.64 -1.95
C ASN A 29 1.45 -13.70 -2.71
N TYR A 30 1.48 -12.42 -2.34
CA TYR A 30 2.31 -11.47 -3.07
C TYR A 30 3.79 -11.64 -2.66
N GLU A 31 4.61 -12.07 -3.62
CA GLU A 31 6.01 -12.45 -3.41
C GLU A 31 6.93 -11.27 -3.08
N HIS A 32 6.59 -10.06 -3.52
CA HIS A 32 7.49 -8.92 -3.34
C HIS A 32 7.37 -8.29 -1.95
N LYS A 33 8.51 -7.82 -1.44
CA LYS A 33 8.65 -7.17 -0.14
C LYS A 33 7.92 -5.84 -0.03
N TYR A 34 7.63 -5.18 -1.16
CA TYR A 34 6.99 -3.87 -1.21
C TYR A 34 5.80 -3.85 -2.17
N VAL A 35 4.74 -3.13 -1.81
CA VAL A 35 3.59 -2.85 -2.68
C VAL A 35 3.21 -1.38 -2.60
N VAL A 36 2.82 -0.78 -3.73
CA VAL A 36 2.30 0.58 -3.76
C VAL A 36 0.78 0.51 -3.92
N VAL A 37 0.03 0.97 -2.92
CA VAL A 37 -1.42 1.09 -3.02
C VAL A 37 -1.77 2.50 -3.44
N ALA A 38 -2.47 2.63 -4.56
CA ALA A 38 -2.87 3.91 -5.13
C ALA A 38 -4.39 4.11 -5.05
N HIS A 39 -4.79 5.24 -4.50
CA HIS A 39 -6.16 5.73 -4.53
C HIS A 39 -6.26 6.93 -5.47
N LYS A 40 -7.20 6.90 -6.41
CA LYS A 40 -7.42 8.01 -7.34
C LYS A 40 -8.67 8.76 -6.88
N SER A 41 -8.47 9.90 -6.22
CA SER A 41 -9.57 10.76 -5.82
C SER A 41 -10.12 11.53 -7.02
N TRP A 42 -11.38 11.31 -7.35
CA TRP A 42 -12.07 12.08 -8.40
C TRP A 42 -12.94 13.18 -7.81
N TRP A 43 -13.50 12.99 -6.60
CA TRP A 43 -14.39 13.97 -5.99
C TRP A 43 -14.33 13.92 -4.45
N ARG A 44 -14.20 15.10 -3.81
CA ARG A 44 -14.38 15.33 -2.35
C ARG A 44 -13.37 14.63 -1.42
N ARG A 45 -12.24 15.31 -1.18
CA ARG A 45 -11.15 14.92 -0.25
C ARG A 45 -11.59 14.52 1.17
N GLY A 46 -12.71 15.07 1.67
CA GLY A 46 -13.09 14.97 3.08
C GLY A 46 -13.48 13.57 3.58
N ARG A 47 -13.94 12.66 2.70
CA ARG A 47 -14.30 11.28 3.08
C ARG A 47 -13.35 10.22 2.55
N GLU A 48 -12.62 10.52 1.48
CA GLU A 48 -11.80 9.52 0.81
C GLU A 48 -10.45 9.26 1.49
N ILE A 49 -9.84 10.26 2.13
CA ILE A 49 -8.57 10.06 2.86
C ILE A 49 -8.78 9.14 4.08
N PRO A 50 -9.80 9.36 4.95
CA PRO A 50 -10.08 8.42 6.04
C PRO A 50 -10.37 7.01 5.56
N ALA A 51 -11.13 6.85 4.47
CA ALA A 51 -11.41 5.54 3.88
C ALA A 51 -10.13 4.86 3.36
N PHE A 52 -9.24 5.62 2.74
CA PHE A 52 -7.95 5.13 2.29
C PHE A 52 -7.07 4.67 3.46
N CYS A 53 -6.98 5.46 4.53
CA CYS A 53 -6.25 5.06 5.74
C CYS A 53 -6.84 3.80 6.37
N ALA A 54 -8.16 3.75 6.56
CA ALA A 54 -8.83 2.59 7.12
C ALA A 54 -8.64 1.31 6.28
N ALA A 55 -8.52 1.43 4.96
CA ALA A 55 -8.25 0.28 4.11
C ALA A 55 -6.80 -0.21 4.23
N VAL A 56 -5.85 0.68 4.49
CA VAL A 56 -4.46 0.32 4.77
C VAL A 56 -4.33 -0.37 6.12
N GLU A 57 -5.03 0.13 7.14
CA GLU A 57 -5.08 -0.50 8.48
C GLU A 57 -5.57 -1.95 8.42
N ARG A 58 -6.49 -2.29 7.51
CA ARG A 58 -6.93 -3.69 7.29
C ARG A 58 -5.85 -4.61 6.74
N LEU A 59 -4.77 -4.07 6.19
CA LEU A 59 -3.63 -4.83 5.68
C LEU A 59 -2.57 -5.08 6.77
N GLU A 60 -2.59 -4.33 7.88
CA GLU A 60 -1.64 -4.51 8.98
C GLU A 60 -1.72 -5.91 9.62
N PRO A 61 -2.91 -6.46 9.92
CA PRO A 61 -3.02 -7.84 10.42
C PRO A 61 -2.55 -8.90 9.41
N LYS A 62 -2.48 -8.56 8.12
CA LYS A 62 -1.95 -9.43 7.05
C LYS A 62 -0.42 -9.32 6.92
N GLY A 63 0.24 -8.62 7.84
CA GLY A 63 1.68 -8.43 7.84
C GLY A 63 2.14 -7.34 6.87
N TRP A 64 1.30 -6.37 6.51
CA TRP A 64 1.71 -5.21 5.72
C TRP A 64 1.87 -3.96 6.57
N GLU A 65 3.02 -3.32 6.49
CA GLU A 65 3.34 -2.13 7.28
C GLU A 65 3.52 -0.90 6.38
N PRO A 66 2.84 0.23 6.65
CA PRO A 66 3.01 1.44 5.87
C PRO A 66 4.37 2.08 6.15
N VAL A 67 5.18 2.26 5.09
CA VAL A 67 6.52 2.87 5.19
C VAL A 67 6.59 4.27 4.60
N SER A 68 5.66 4.63 3.71
CA SER A 68 5.63 5.97 3.11
C SER A 68 4.23 6.32 2.64
N TRP A 69 3.80 7.55 2.92
CA TRP A 69 2.53 8.10 2.48
C TRP A 69 2.76 9.30 1.57
N ASN A 70 2.00 9.37 0.49
CA ASN A 70 1.89 10.54 -0.37
C ASN A 70 0.41 10.83 -0.60
N LEU A 71 -0.12 11.83 0.09
CA LEU A 71 -1.52 12.21 0.03
C LEU A 71 -1.69 13.39 -0.93
N GLY A 72 -1.78 13.09 -2.22
CA GLY A 72 -1.91 14.10 -3.27
C GLY A 72 -3.35 14.49 -3.59
N ALA A 73 -3.54 15.73 -4.07
CA ALA A 73 -4.84 16.29 -4.43
C ALA A 73 -5.63 15.50 -5.49
N ARG A 74 -4.94 14.77 -6.38
CA ARG A 74 -5.53 13.97 -7.47
C ARG A 74 -5.29 12.47 -7.30
N ARG A 75 -4.30 12.10 -6.47
CA ARG A 75 -3.87 10.72 -6.27
C ARG A 75 -3.19 10.63 -4.91
N SER A 76 -3.70 9.73 -4.07
CA SER A 76 -3.04 9.33 -2.84
C SER A 76 -2.36 7.98 -3.07
N THR A 77 -1.17 7.82 -2.55
CA THR A 77 -0.43 6.55 -2.62
C THR A 77 0.18 6.25 -1.27
N VAL A 78 0.23 4.97 -0.91
CA VAL A 78 0.98 4.47 0.23
C VAL A 78 1.90 3.37 -0.27
N VAL A 79 3.11 3.34 0.27
CA VAL A 79 4.04 2.22 0.11
C VAL A 79 3.90 1.38 1.35
N LEU A 80 3.55 0.11 1.16
CA LEU A 80 3.52 -0.90 2.20
C LEU A 80 4.70 -1.84 2.02
N ARG A 81 5.29 -2.24 3.14
CA ARG A 81 6.32 -3.28 3.21
C ARG A 81 5.72 -4.51 3.88
N ARG A 82 6.03 -5.71 3.38
CA ARG A 82 5.70 -6.94 4.10
C ARG A 82 6.60 -7.02 5.35
N ARG A 83 5.98 -7.07 6.53
CA ARG A 83 6.65 -7.38 7.79
C ARG A 83 7.18 -8.80 7.64
N GLU A 84 8.50 -8.92 7.56
CA GLU A 84 9.15 -10.22 7.70
C GLU A 84 8.75 -10.69 9.10
N THR A 85 7.93 -11.74 9.20
CA THR A 85 7.88 -12.53 10.42
C THR A 85 9.29 -13.07 10.58
N ASP A 86 10.09 -12.42 11.42
CA ASP A 86 11.32 -13.01 11.91
C ASP A 86 10.92 -14.39 12.48
N PRO A 87 11.47 -15.49 11.95
CA PRO A 87 11.33 -16.77 12.61
C PRO A 87 12.17 -16.68 13.90
N GLU A 88 11.51 -16.59 15.05
CA GLU A 88 12.11 -16.96 16.34
C GLU A 88 12.49 -18.44 16.35
#